data_AF-A0A959AXR6-F1
#
_entry.id   AF-A0A959AXR6-F1
#
_cell.length_a   1.000
_cell.length_b   1.000
_cell.length_c   1.000
_cell.angle_alpha   90.00
_cell.angle_beta   90.00
_cell.angle_gamma   90.00
#
_symmetry.space_group_name_H-M   'P 1'
#
loop_
_entity.id
_entity.type
_entity.pdbx_description
1 polymer ?
#
loop_
_entity_poly.entity_id
_entity_poly.type
_entity_poly.pdbx_seq_one_letter_code
_entity_poly.pdbx_strand_id
1 'polypeptide(L)'
;MRSLTFTLILFAPAILLPAHPISISWATLHASKEKIGLQLNVLAEDLFLYQGLEPDENGFFPAEQLSQAAERHSKFLSQYFFLEGLQGQRLTSKFLGLQAGDIPAEGIHKDSLMQHSLLYFFEFKTPPSMAGVQVRQQFGGSLSPIPALVMVTAYQEGASGSLTAELNRERPWVVRFNWDNPEFFARNKGFGQFAAQESHTVSVHIDEAGIRQEVVLPFDLLETLLPLNGKEPSLLSNADKQEAIAFFTKRITVTANGQPAVFSSSRVAFEAQQQHPDSEGLAPGTLPDTPVRISLFYPATSPLASVSVNWEAFNWQARTWTAEIEVFGKKESHTFSRYRPEYAWKR
;
A
#
# COMPACT_ATOMS: atom_id res chain seq x y z
N MET A 1 13.68 6.91 -64.40
CA MET A 1 13.61 6.00 -63.23
C MET A 1 13.81 6.82 -61.98
N ARG A 2 12.75 7.04 -61.19
CA ARG A 2 12.82 7.70 -59.87
C ARG A 2 12.47 6.64 -58.83
N SER A 3 13.41 6.33 -57.95
CA SER A 3 13.23 5.37 -56.86
C SER A 3 12.50 6.06 -55.71
N LEU A 4 11.34 5.55 -55.31
CA LEU A 4 10.64 5.95 -54.10
C LEU A 4 11.16 5.09 -52.93
N THR A 5 11.82 5.71 -51.97
CA THR A 5 12.21 5.08 -50.71
C THR A 5 11.03 5.16 -49.76
N PHE A 6 10.36 4.04 -49.48
CA PHE A 6 9.36 3.93 -48.42
C PHE A 6 10.08 3.76 -47.08
N THR A 7 10.05 4.78 -46.23
CA THR A 7 10.46 4.67 -44.82
C THR A 7 9.29 4.07 -44.04
N LEU A 8 9.43 2.80 -43.65
CA LEU A 8 8.50 2.12 -42.76
C LEU A 8 8.71 2.66 -41.34
N ILE A 9 7.81 3.52 -40.86
CA ILE A 9 7.77 3.93 -39.45
C ILE A 9 7.14 2.77 -38.68
N LEU A 10 7.99 1.96 -38.05
CA LEU A 10 7.58 0.98 -37.05
C LEU A 10 7.05 1.74 -35.82
N PHE A 11 5.72 1.82 -35.70
CA PHE A 11 5.07 2.13 -34.44
C PHE A 11 5.31 0.96 -33.50
N ALA A 12 6.31 1.09 -32.60
CA ALA A 12 6.40 0.22 -31.45
C ALA A 12 5.13 0.47 -30.59
N PRO A 13 4.32 -0.56 -30.30
CA PRO A 13 3.24 -0.39 -29.34
C PRO A 13 3.86 0.02 -28.01
N ALA A 14 3.40 1.14 -27.45
CA ALA A 14 3.68 1.48 -26.07
C ALA A 14 3.10 0.35 -25.21
N ILE A 15 3.96 -0.56 -24.78
CA ILE A 15 3.62 -1.52 -23.73
C ILE A 15 3.37 -0.65 -22.50
N LEU A 16 2.09 -0.42 -22.19
CA LEU A 16 1.65 -0.01 -20.86
C LEU A 16 2.15 -1.13 -19.93
N LEU A 17 3.35 -0.95 -19.39
CA LEU A 17 3.84 -1.85 -18.36
C LEU A 17 2.82 -1.74 -17.22
N PRO A 18 2.24 -2.86 -16.76
CA PRO A 18 1.43 -2.84 -15.55
C PRO A 18 2.26 -2.14 -14.49
N ALA A 19 1.68 -1.16 -13.79
CA ALA A 19 2.36 -0.38 -12.77
C ALA A 19 3.23 -1.33 -11.93
N HIS A 20 4.57 -1.19 -12.04
CA HIS A 20 5.48 -2.17 -11.48
C HIS A 20 5.16 -2.36 -9.98
N PRO A 21 5.00 -3.61 -9.51
CA PRO A 21 4.67 -3.84 -8.12
C PRO A 21 5.77 -3.25 -7.24
N ILE A 22 5.36 -2.46 -6.25
CA ILE A 22 6.23 -1.95 -5.18
C ILE A 22 6.12 -2.93 -4.01
N SER A 23 7.25 -3.46 -3.55
CA SER A 23 7.34 -4.22 -2.31
C SER A 23 7.23 -3.25 -1.13
N ILE A 24 6.35 -3.57 -0.17
CA ILE A 24 6.10 -2.75 1.01
C ILE A 24 6.18 -3.63 2.25
N SER A 25 7.09 -3.27 3.15
CA SER A 25 7.36 -4.00 4.38
C SER A 25 7.47 -3.06 5.57
N TRP A 26 7.38 -3.59 6.79
CA TRP A 26 7.60 -2.84 8.02
C TRP A 26 8.67 -3.50 8.87
N ALA A 27 9.49 -2.69 9.52
CA ALA A 27 10.53 -3.14 10.41
C ALA A 27 10.34 -2.48 11.78
N THR A 28 10.43 -3.28 12.84
CA THR A 28 10.49 -2.78 14.21
C THR A 28 11.82 -3.17 14.84
N LEU A 29 12.59 -2.17 15.24
CA LEU A 29 13.86 -2.34 15.93
C LEU A 29 13.67 -2.08 17.43
N HIS A 30 14.17 -2.98 18.26
CA HIS A 30 14.21 -2.83 19.71
C HIS A 30 15.67 -2.89 20.17
N ALA A 31 16.24 -1.75 20.53
CA ALA A 31 17.61 -1.64 21.00
C ALA A 31 17.69 -1.75 22.53
N SER A 32 18.53 -2.66 23.01
CA SER A 32 19.00 -2.75 24.41
C SER A 32 20.51 -2.57 24.46
N LYS A 33 21.09 -2.50 25.67
CA LYS A 33 22.54 -2.34 25.83
C LYS A 33 23.37 -3.49 25.25
N GLU A 34 22.76 -4.67 25.11
CA GLU A 34 23.46 -5.91 24.71
C GLU A 34 23.14 -6.34 23.28
N LYS A 35 21.97 -5.96 22.76
CA LYS A 35 21.47 -6.45 21.48
C LYS A 35 20.45 -5.52 20.84
N ILE A 36 20.22 -5.74 19.56
CA ILE A 36 19.09 -5.16 18.83
C ILE A 36 18.21 -6.29 18.32
N GLY A 37 16.96 -6.33 18.77
CA GLY A 37 15.93 -7.17 18.18
C GLY A 37 15.34 -6.51 16.93
N LEU A 38 15.06 -7.29 15.90
CA LEU A 38 14.38 -6.86 14.69
C LEU A 38 13.18 -7.76 14.43
N GLN A 39 12.01 -7.16 14.24
CA GLN A 39 10.84 -7.79 13.67
C GLN A 39 10.58 -7.20 12.29
N LEU A 40 10.46 -8.03 11.26
CA LEU A 40 10.07 -7.62 9.91
C LEU A 40 8.68 -8.18 9.62
N ASN A 41 7.73 -7.31 9.32
CA ASN A 41 6.43 -7.67 8.77
C ASN A 41 6.47 -7.51 7.23
N VAL A 42 6.30 -8.62 6.54
CA VAL A 42 6.47 -8.76 5.09
C VAL A 42 5.20 -9.37 4.52
N LEU A 43 4.67 -8.81 3.43
CA LEU A 43 3.51 -9.39 2.77
C LEU A 43 3.86 -10.69 2.05
N ALA A 44 2.91 -11.61 1.94
CA ALA A 44 3.07 -12.82 1.13
C ALA A 44 3.38 -12.48 -0.35
N GLU A 45 2.95 -11.31 -0.81
CA GLU A 45 3.33 -10.72 -2.11
C GLU A 45 4.85 -10.69 -2.33
N ASP A 46 5.65 -10.38 -1.32
CA ASP A 46 7.12 -10.32 -1.46
C ASP A 46 7.72 -11.71 -1.74
N LEU A 47 7.03 -12.79 -1.36
CA LEU A 47 7.44 -14.14 -1.77
C LEU A 47 7.28 -14.33 -3.28
N PHE A 48 6.18 -13.85 -3.85
CA PHE A 48 5.99 -13.84 -5.30
C PHE A 48 7.05 -12.97 -5.99
N LEU A 49 7.26 -11.74 -5.50
CA LEU A 49 8.18 -10.77 -6.10
C LEU A 49 9.64 -11.21 -6.05
N TYR A 50 10.09 -11.86 -4.96
CA TYR A 50 11.52 -12.13 -4.73
C TYR A 50 11.90 -13.61 -4.68
N GLN A 51 10.96 -14.54 -4.51
CA GLN A 51 11.25 -15.98 -4.40
C GLN A 51 10.88 -16.80 -5.63
N GLY A 52 10.44 -16.13 -6.71
CA GLY A 52 10.13 -16.78 -7.99
C GLY A 52 8.98 -17.75 -7.87
N LEU A 53 7.97 -17.41 -7.07
CA LEU A 53 6.77 -18.22 -6.99
C LEU A 53 5.94 -18.06 -8.26
N GLU A 54 5.34 -19.15 -8.69
CA GLU A 54 4.32 -19.15 -9.75
C GLU A 54 3.04 -19.75 -9.18
N PRO A 55 1.87 -19.14 -9.47
CA PRO A 55 0.60 -19.71 -9.08
C PRO A 55 0.28 -20.95 -9.93
N ASP A 56 -0.58 -21.81 -9.41
CA ASP A 56 -1.15 -22.92 -10.16
C ASP A 56 -2.14 -22.46 -11.24
N GLU A 57 -2.73 -23.42 -11.95
CA GLU A 57 -3.70 -23.17 -13.03
C GLU A 57 -4.93 -22.39 -12.58
N ASN A 58 -5.28 -22.43 -11.29
CA ASN A 58 -6.41 -21.72 -10.70
C ASN A 58 -6.02 -20.39 -10.06
N GLY A 59 -4.75 -19.97 -10.18
CA GLY A 59 -4.27 -18.72 -9.61
C GLY A 59 -3.90 -18.80 -8.13
N PHE A 60 -3.78 -20.00 -7.55
CA PHE A 60 -3.40 -20.20 -6.15
C PHE A 60 -1.92 -20.49 -6.01
N PHE A 61 -1.32 -19.99 -4.93
CA PHE A 61 -0.01 -20.41 -4.44
C PHE A 61 -0.23 -21.46 -3.35
N PRO A 62 0.13 -22.74 -3.58
CA PRO A 62 -0.07 -23.78 -2.58
C PRO A 62 0.65 -23.50 -1.27
N ALA A 63 0.04 -23.90 -0.15
CA ALA A 63 0.55 -23.64 1.20
C ALA A 63 1.99 -24.14 1.41
N GLU A 64 2.32 -25.32 0.88
CA GLU A 64 3.67 -25.89 0.95
C GLU A 64 4.69 -25.01 0.20
N GLN A 65 4.34 -24.55 -1.00
CA GLN A 65 5.19 -23.70 -1.82
C GLN A 65 5.45 -22.35 -1.12
N LEU A 66 4.40 -21.75 -0.54
CA LEU A 66 4.48 -20.52 0.23
C LEU A 66 5.36 -20.69 1.48
N SER A 67 5.18 -21.79 2.21
CA SER A 67 5.96 -22.07 3.43
C SER A 67 7.45 -22.21 3.12
N GLN A 68 7.80 -22.99 2.09
CA GLN A 68 9.20 -23.14 1.67
C GLN A 68 9.79 -21.82 1.15
N ALA A 69 9.00 -21.01 0.44
CA ALA A 69 9.44 -19.70 0.00
C ALA A 69 9.64 -18.73 1.17
N ALA A 70 8.77 -18.75 2.18
CA ALA A 70 8.93 -17.95 3.39
C ALA A 70 10.23 -18.29 4.13
N GLU A 71 10.55 -19.58 4.26
CA GLU A 71 11.83 -20.00 4.85
C GLU A 71 13.03 -19.49 4.05
N ARG A 72 13.01 -19.60 2.71
CA ARG A 72 14.08 -19.04 1.86
C ARG A 72 14.16 -17.52 1.98
N HIS A 73 13.01 -16.86 2.13
CA HIS A 73 12.91 -15.42 2.25
C HIS A 73 13.59 -14.89 3.53
N SER A 74 13.69 -15.69 4.61
CA SER A 74 14.48 -15.31 5.79
C SER A 74 15.95 -15.02 5.44
N LYS A 75 16.56 -15.79 4.51
CA LYS A 75 17.93 -15.55 4.03
C LYS A 75 18.00 -14.27 3.19
N PHE A 76 17.01 -14.07 2.32
CA PHE A 76 16.88 -12.83 1.54
C PHE A 76 16.85 -11.61 2.46
N LEU A 77 16.02 -11.62 3.50
CA LEU A 77 15.92 -10.52 4.46
C LEU A 77 17.24 -10.30 5.21
N SER A 78 17.92 -11.36 5.66
CA SER A 78 19.23 -11.24 6.33
C SER A 78 20.32 -10.62 5.44
N GLN A 79 20.22 -10.83 4.12
CA GLN A 79 21.17 -10.32 3.13
C GLN A 79 20.87 -8.87 2.76
N TYR A 80 19.59 -8.52 2.60
CA TYR A 80 19.19 -7.24 2.03
C TYR A 80 18.58 -6.24 3.01
N PHE A 81 18.20 -6.64 4.22
CA PHE A 81 17.91 -5.73 5.34
C PHE A 81 18.96 -5.93 6.43
N PHE A 82 19.76 -4.91 6.70
CA PHE A 82 20.89 -5.05 7.60
C PHE A 82 21.19 -3.78 8.38
N LEU A 83 21.86 -3.99 9.51
CA LEU A 83 22.35 -2.94 10.37
C LEU A 83 23.86 -2.83 10.23
N GLU A 84 24.36 -1.61 10.14
CA GLU A 84 25.77 -1.29 10.26
C GLU A 84 25.99 -0.45 11.52
N GLY A 85 27.16 -0.54 12.13
CA GLY A 85 27.58 0.44 13.12
C GLY A 85 27.77 1.82 12.47
N LEU A 86 27.93 2.86 13.31
CA LEU A 86 28.18 4.21 12.82
C LEU A 86 29.51 4.35 12.05
N GLN A 87 30.44 3.40 12.20
CA GLN A 87 31.69 3.33 11.46
C GLN A 87 31.59 2.45 10.20
N GLY A 88 30.40 1.95 9.85
CA GLY A 88 30.14 1.17 8.64
C GLY A 88 30.38 -0.33 8.75
N GLN A 89 30.74 -0.84 9.94
CA GLN A 89 30.88 -2.28 10.18
C GLN A 89 29.50 -2.97 10.19
N ARG A 90 29.30 -3.98 9.35
CA ARG A 90 28.04 -4.72 9.32
C ARG A 90 27.87 -5.57 10.59
N LEU A 91 26.71 -5.45 11.23
CA LEU A 91 26.37 -6.27 12.39
C LEU A 91 25.92 -7.67 11.94
N THR A 92 26.35 -8.69 12.67
CA THR A 92 25.92 -10.06 12.42
C THR A 92 24.51 -10.26 12.98
N SER A 93 23.58 -10.66 12.11
CA SER A 93 22.24 -11.09 12.50
C SER A 93 22.19 -12.59 12.78
N LYS A 94 21.30 -12.96 13.70
CA LYS A 94 20.85 -14.33 13.95
C LYS A 94 19.35 -14.38 13.68
N PHE A 95 18.92 -15.25 12.79
CA PHE A 95 17.50 -15.52 12.60
C PHE A 95 16.94 -16.27 13.82
N LEU A 96 15.86 -15.77 14.39
CA LEU A 96 15.22 -16.33 15.57
C LEU A 96 13.99 -17.17 15.23
N GLY A 97 13.28 -16.82 14.15
CA GLY A 97 12.10 -17.56 13.73
C GLY A 97 11.21 -16.77 12.78
N LEU A 98 10.23 -17.50 12.24
CA LEU A 98 9.18 -16.99 11.36
C LEU A 98 7.83 -17.33 12.01
N GLN A 99 6.94 -16.34 12.07
CA GLN A 99 5.52 -16.54 12.25
C GLN A 99 4.87 -16.24 10.91
N ALA A 100 4.66 -17.28 10.12
CA ALA A 100 3.84 -17.21 8.93
C ALA A 100 2.38 -17.26 9.36
N GLY A 101 1.82 -16.10 9.76
CA GLY A 101 0.41 -16.03 10.15
C GLY A 101 -0.46 -16.56 9.02
N ASP A 102 -1.49 -17.34 9.39
CA ASP A 102 -2.66 -17.73 8.58
C ASP A 102 -2.40 -17.94 7.08
N ILE A 103 -1.37 -18.71 6.70
CA ILE A 103 -1.34 -19.31 5.36
C ILE A 103 -2.42 -20.41 5.37
N PRO A 104 -3.52 -20.26 4.61
CA PRO A 104 -4.58 -21.26 4.58
C PRO A 104 -4.06 -22.59 4.03
N ALA A 105 -4.67 -23.71 4.43
CA ALA A 105 -4.23 -25.03 3.99
C ALA A 105 -4.38 -25.21 2.47
N GLU A 106 -5.40 -24.56 1.89
CA GLU A 106 -5.66 -24.46 0.46
C GLU A 106 -4.67 -23.55 -0.30
N GLY A 107 -3.84 -22.79 0.41
CA GLY A 107 -2.94 -21.79 -0.18
C GLY A 107 -3.58 -20.40 -0.28
N ILE A 108 -2.91 -19.49 -0.97
CA ILE A 108 -3.34 -18.10 -1.12
C ILE A 108 -3.56 -17.80 -2.60
N HIS A 109 -4.73 -17.29 -2.97
CA HIS A 109 -4.98 -16.81 -4.33
C HIS A 109 -4.13 -15.56 -4.62
N LYS A 110 -3.61 -15.43 -5.84
CA LYS A 110 -2.73 -14.32 -6.25
C LYS A 110 -3.29 -12.93 -5.92
N ASP A 111 -4.60 -12.77 -5.99
CA ASP A 111 -5.27 -11.48 -5.74
C ASP A 111 -5.36 -11.12 -4.25
N SER A 112 -5.13 -12.10 -3.36
CA SER A 112 -5.22 -11.97 -1.91
C SER A 112 -3.86 -11.93 -1.22
N LEU A 113 -2.74 -12.08 -1.95
CA LEU A 113 -1.38 -12.08 -1.38
C LEU A 113 -1.06 -10.86 -0.50
N MET A 114 -1.65 -9.71 -0.81
CA MET A 114 -1.44 -8.46 -0.05
C MET A 114 -2.17 -8.43 1.31
N GLN A 115 -3.06 -9.40 1.57
CA GLN A 115 -3.86 -9.54 2.80
C GLN A 115 -3.22 -10.51 3.81
N HIS A 116 -2.12 -11.17 3.43
CA HIS A 116 -1.43 -12.11 4.29
C HIS A 116 -0.04 -11.57 4.63
N SER A 117 0.29 -11.62 5.92
CA SER A 117 1.51 -11.08 6.49
C SER A 117 2.37 -12.16 7.12
N LEU A 118 3.68 -12.05 6.95
CA LEU A 118 4.70 -12.95 7.46
C LEU A 118 5.63 -12.16 8.39
N LEU A 119 5.73 -12.60 9.64
CA LEU A 119 6.57 -11.95 10.65
C LEU A 119 7.89 -12.70 10.82
N TYR A 120 9.00 -12.03 10.52
CA TYR A 120 10.35 -12.57 10.68
C TYR A 120 11.05 -11.90 11.87
N PHE A 121 11.72 -12.71 12.68
CA PHE A 121 12.42 -12.25 13.87
C PHE A 121 13.92 -12.47 13.72
N PHE A 122 14.70 -11.42 13.97
CA PHE A 122 16.15 -11.45 13.96
C PHE A 122 16.70 -10.79 15.23
N GLU A 123 17.91 -11.18 15.60
CA GLU A 123 18.68 -10.55 16.67
C GLU A 123 20.05 -10.16 16.12
N PHE A 124 20.46 -8.93 16.39
CA PHE A 124 21.80 -8.44 16.08
C PHE A 124 22.58 -8.33 17.38
N LYS A 125 23.77 -8.93 17.39
CA LYS A 125 24.72 -8.72 18.48
C LYS A 125 25.31 -7.33 18.36
N THR A 126 25.26 -6.56 19.44
CA THR A 126 25.90 -5.25 19.52
C THR A 126 27.04 -5.26 20.53
N PRO A 127 28.14 -4.54 20.27
CA PRO A 127 29.08 -4.17 21.32
C PRO A 127 28.34 -3.45 22.47
N PRO A 128 28.77 -3.64 23.74
CA PRO A 128 28.21 -2.91 24.87
C PRO A 128 28.25 -1.40 24.64
N SER A 129 27.15 -0.71 24.96
CA SER A 129 27.03 0.75 24.87
C SER A 129 27.31 1.34 23.49
N MET A 130 26.99 0.59 22.42
CA MET A 130 27.03 1.10 21.04
C MET A 130 26.22 2.40 20.92
N ALA A 131 26.80 3.44 20.31
CA ALA A 131 26.20 4.78 20.22
C ALA A 131 25.11 4.93 19.15
N GLY A 132 24.88 3.90 18.33
CA GLY A 132 23.89 3.93 17.26
C GLY A 132 24.18 2.95 16.12
N VAL A 133 23.24 2.87 15.19
CA VAL A 133 23.31 2.04 13.99
C VAL A 133 22.82 2.80 12.75
N GLN A 134 23.26 2.32 11.59
CA GLN A 134 22.71 2.66 10.29
C GLN A 134 21.81 1.51 9.83
N VAL A 135 20.53 1.80 9.61
CA VAL A 135 19.55 0.84 9.09
C VAL A 135 19.52 0.97 7.57
N ARG A 136 19.68 -0.15 6.86
CA ARG A 136 19.68 -0.20 5.40
C ARG A 136 18.74 -1.27 4.89
N GLN A 137 18.08 -0.96 3.77
CA GLN A 137 17.39 -1.95 2.94
C GLN A 137 17.91 -1.86 1.50
N GLN A 138 18.14 -3.01 0.88
CA GLN A 138 18.58 -3.17 -0.51
C GLN A 138 17.87 -4.37 -1.15
N PHE A 139 16.57 -4.52 -0.94
CA PHE A 139 15.80 -5.68 -1.39
C PHE A 139 16.03 -6.00 -2.87
N GLY A 140 16.44 -7.24 -3.17
CA GLY A 140 16.77 -7.70 -4.52
C GLY A 140 18.13 -7.22 -5.07
N GLY A 141 18.90 -6.45 -4.31
CA GLY A 141 20.20 -5.90 -4.70
C GLY A 141 20.11 -4.61 -5.51
N SER A 142 21.28 -4.08 -5.88
CA SER A 142 21.43 -2.76 -6.54
C SER A 142 20.79 -2.68 -7.92
N LEU A 143 20.55 -3.81 -8.58
CA LEU A 143 19.99 -3.90 -9.93
C LEU A 143 18.55 -4.40 -9.95
N SER A 144 17.91 -4.63 -8.79
CA SER A 144 16.54 -5.15 -8.79
C SER A 144 15.57 -4.14 -9.41
N PRO A 145 14.72 -4.55 -10.36
CA PRO A 145 13.75 -3.66 -10.98
C PRO A 145 12.54 -3.38 -10.09
N ILE A 146 12.38 -4.12 -8.99
CA ILE A 146 11.21 -4.04 -8.09
C ILE A 146 11.48 -2.93 -7.07
N PRO A 147 10.85 -1.76 -7.11
CA PRO A 147 10.98 -0.77 -6.05
C PRO A 147 10.55 -1.36 -4.69
N ALA A 148 11.27 -1.03 -3.63
CA ALA A 148 10.99 -1.52 -2.29
C ALA A 148 10.96 -0.36 -1.29
N LEU A 149 9.96 -0.39 -0.41
CA LEU A 149 9.75 0.57 0.66
C LEU A 149 9.71 -0.18 2.00
N VAL A 150 10.51 0.24 2.97
CA VAL A 150 10.44 -0.31 4.32
C VAL A 150 10.17 0.79 5.32
N MET A 151 9.05 0.70 6.03
CA MET A 151 8.73 1.60 7.13
C MET A 151 9.39 1.07 8.41
N VAL A 152 10.35 1.80 8.97
CA VAL A 152 11.10 1.37 10.15
C VAL A 152 10.69 2.17 11.36
N THR A 153 10.34 1.49 12.46
CA THR A 153 10.17 2.09 13.78
C THR A 153 11.25 1.56 14.72
N ALA A 154 11.93 2.46 15.43
CA ALA A 154 12.98 2.12 16.38
C ALA A 154 12.58 2.52 17.80
N TYR A 155 12.71 1.58 18.72
CA TYR A 155 12.55 1.71 20.16
C TYR A 155 13.92 1.51 20.84
N GLN A 156 14.18 2.26 21.90
CA GLN A 156 15.34 2.07 22.75
C GLN A 156 14.87 1.78 24.18
N GLU A 157 15.51 0.81 24.82
CA GLU A 157 15.31 0.50 26.23
C GLU A 157 15.45 1.77 27.10
N GLY A 158 14.45 1.99 27.96
CA GLY A 158 14.38 3.15 28.85
C GLY A 158 13.82 4.42 28.22
N ALA A 159 13.62 4.48 26.89
CA ALA A 159 13.03 5.64 26.22
C ALA A 159 11.49 5.61 26.29
N SER A 160 10.88 6.79 26.43
CA SER A 160 9.42 6.94 26.50
C SER A 160 8.72 7.01 25.14
N GLY A 161 9.43 6.87 24.02
CA GLY A 161 8.88 6.98 22.68
C GLY A 161 9.70 6.23 21.63
N SER A 162 9.41 6.50 20.36
CA SER A 162 10.04 5.85 19.22
C SER A 162 10.42 6.85 18.13
N LEU A 163 11.30 6.42 17.23
CA LEU A 163 11.59 7.11 15.98
C LEU A 163 11.03 6.28 14.82
N THR A 164 10.52 6.95 13.79
CA THR A 164 10.05 6.28 12.58
C THR A 164 10.66 6.95 11.35
N ALA A 165 11.02 6.14 10.37
CA ALA A 165 11.48 6.62 9.07
C ALA A 165 11.03 5.68 7.96
N GLU A 166 10.92 6.24 6.77
CA GLU A 166 10.79 5.50 5.52
C GLU A 166 12.19 5.19 4.98
N LEU A 167 12.47 3.92 4.68
CA LEU A 167 13.69 3.47 4.03
C LEU A 167 13.44 3.11 2.57
N ASN A 168 14.14 3.83 1.71
CA ASN A 168 14.40 3.42 0.33
C ASN A 168 15.83 2.85 0.20
N ARG A 169 16.21 2.45 -1.01
CA ARG A 169 17.49 1.78 -1.27
C ARG A 169 18.73 2.66 -1.15
N GLU A 170 18.57 3.98 -1.28
CA GLU A 170 19.70 4.87 -1.54
C GLU A 170 20.36 5.36 -0.26
N ARG A 171 19.57 5.64 0.78
CA ARG A 171 20.05 6.33 1.97
C ARG A 171 19.86 5.48 3.22
N PRO A 172 20.93 5.20 3.99
CA PRO A 172 20.77 4.60 5.31
C PRO A 172 20.02 5.57 6.22
N TRP A 173 19.21 5.02 7.12
CA TRP A 173 18.65 5.78 8.23
C TRP A 173 19.53 5.60 9.46
N VAL A 174 19.99 6.70 10.05
CA VAL A 174 20.86 6.69 11.23
C VAL A 174 20.01 6.79 12.49
N VAL A 175 20.09 5.77 13.35
CA VAL A 175 19.49 5.76 14.68
C VAL A 175 20.63 5.91 15.70
N ARG A 176 20.57 6.95 16.52
CA ARG A 176 21.53 7.18 17.61
C ARG A 176 20.91 6.78 18.93
N PHE A 177 21.70 6.15 19.79
CA PHE A 177 21.27 5.73 21.12
C PHE A 177 21.88 6.64 22.18
N ASN A 178 21.08 7.02 23.16
CA ASN A 178 21.54 7.73 24.36
C ASN A 178 21.24 6.87 25.60
N TRP A 179 22.25 6.16 26.10
CA TRP A 179 22.06 5.23 27.22
C TRP A 179 22.00 5.91 28.59
N ASP A 180 22.46 7.16 28.69
CA ASP A 180 22.49 7.93 29.94
C ASP A 180 21.20 8.73 30.13
N ASN A 181 20.66 9.27 29.04
CA ASN A 181 19.35 9.94 29.01
C ASN A 181 18.57 9.48 27.77
N PRO A 182 17.88 8.32 27.85
CA PRO A 182 17.16 7.75 26.71
C PRO A 182 15.94 8.61 26.36
N GLU A 183 16.14 9.63 25.52
CA GLU A 183 15.08 10.47 25.00
C GLU A 183 14.78 10.12 23.54
N PHE A 184 13.69 9.40 23.32
CA PHE A 184 12.94 9.52 22.08
C PHE A 184 11.65 10.25 22.39
N PHE A 185 11.64 11.56 22.20
CA PHE A 185 10.37 12.29 22.17
C PHE A 185 9.67 11.93 20.86
N ALA A 186 8.58 11.18 20.97
CA ALA A 186 7.69 10.88 19.86
C ALA A 186 7.24 12.20 19.22
N ARG A 187 7.80 12.56 18.06
CA ARG A 187 7.30 13.71 17.29
C ARG A 187 6.09 13.37 16.44
N ASN A 188 5.74 12.09 16.33
CA ASN A 188 4.61 11.64 15.52
C ASN A 188 3.59 10.91 16.41
N LYS A 189 2.45 11.55 16.64
CA LYS A 189 1.23 10.88 17.10
C LYS A 189 0.81 9.87 16.02
N GLY A 190 0.51 8.64 16.44
CA GLY A 190 -0.36 7.71 15.71
C GLY A 190 0.29 6.81 14.66
N PHE A 191 0.96 5.73 15.08
CA PHE A 191 1.35 4.63 14.18
C PHE A 191 1.14 3.23 14.82
N GLY A 192 0.47 3.16 15.97
CA GLY A 192 0.18 1.92 16.66
C GLY A 192 -1.21 1.38 16.32
N GLN A 193 -1.33 0.65 15.22
CA GLN A 193 -2.34 -0.41 14.89
C GLN A 193 -2.44 -0.56 13.35
N PHE A 194 -1.44 -1.18 12.72
CA PHE A 194 -1.49 -1.50 11.28
C PHE A 194 -2.04 -2.90 10.98
N ALA A 195 -2.95 -3.41 11.82
CA ALA A 195 -3.38 -4.80 11.75
C ALA A 195 -4.88 -4.99 11.43
N ALA A 196 -5.62 -4.01 10.87
CA ALA A 196 -7.08 -4.21 10.74
C ALA A 196 -7.87 -3.51 9.62
N GLN A 197 -7.29 -2.69 8.73
CA GLN A 197 -8.08 -2.17 7.58
C GLN A 197 -7.31 -2.31 6.27
N GLU A 198 -7.31 -3.53 5.74
CA GLU A 198 -6.67 -3.88 4.46
C GLU A 198 -7.59 -3.64 3.25
N SER A 199 -8.88 -3.42 3.48
CA SER A 199 -9.88 -3.18 2.44
C SER A 199 -10.73 -1.93 2.71
N HIS A 200 -10.80 -1.07 1.70
CA HIS A 200 -11.62 0.15 1.67
C HIS A 200 -12.84 -0.07 0.79
N THR A 201 -13.99 0.53 1.13
CA THR A 201 -15.24 0.27 0.42
C THR A 201 -15.46 1.26 -0.74
N VAL A 202 -15.80 0.73 -1.90
CA VAL A 202 -16.20 1.47 -3.09
C VAL A 202 -17.57 0.97 -3.53
N SER A 203 -18.40 1.85 -4.08
CA SER A 203 -19.65 1.44 -4.73
C SER A 203 -19.62 1.79 -6.20
N VAL A 204 -20.04 0.85 -7.06
CA VAL A 204 -20.17 1.06 -8.51
C VAL A 204 -21.60 0.71 -8.92
N HIS A 205 -22.36 1.68 -9.39
CA HIS A 205 -23.72 1.49 -9.88
C HIS A 205 -23.75 1.64 -11.40
N ILE A 206 -24.36 0.68 -12.09
CA ILE A 206 -24.49 0.62 -13.55
C ILE A 206 -25.98 0.48 -13.88
N ASP A 207 -26.55 1.48 -14.53
CA ASP A 207 -27.96 1.51 -14.92
C ASP A 207 -28.18 2.19 -16.29
N GLU A 208 -29.43 2.51 -16.63
CA GLU A 208 -29.78 3.19 -17.88
C GLU A 208 -29.24 4.63 -17.95
N ALA A 209 -29.04 5.30 -16.81
CA ALA A 209 -28.53 6.65 -16.76
C ALA A 209 -27.00 6.68 -16.96
N GLY A 210 -26.30 5.64 -16.57
CA GLY A 210 -24.86 5.49 -16.80
C GLY A 210 -24.16 4.73 -15.69
N ILE A 211 -22.93 5.16 -15.41
CA ILE A 211 -22.05 4.53 -14.43
C ILE A 211 -21.76 5.56 -13.34
N ARG A 212 -22.11 5.23 -12.09
CA ARG A 212 -21.79 6.02 -10.90
C ARG A 212 -20.79 5.27 -10.05
N GLN A 213 -19.74 5.96 -9.62
CA GLN A 213 -18.76 5.45 -8.68
C GLN A 213 -18.78 6.30 -7.42
N GLU A 214 -18.78 5.66 -6.26
CA GLU A 214 -18.63 6.33 -4.97
C GLU A 214 -17.43 5.73 -4.25
N VAL A 215 -16.42 6.57 -4.00
CA VAL A 215 -15.26 6.23 -3.20
C VAL A 215 -15.46 6.86 -1.82
N VAL A 216 -15.59 6.03 -0.79
CA VAL A 216 -15.71 6.48 0.60
C VAL A 216 -14.45 6.04 1.33
N LEU A 217 -13.68 7.01 1.82
CA LEU A 217 -12.46 6.72 2.56
C LEU A 217 -12.26 7.65 3.75
N PRO A 218 -11.58 7.18 4.81
CA PRO A 218 -11.05 8.05 5.87
C PRO A 218 -10.20 9.21 5.30
N PHE A 219 -10.24 10.36 5.97
CA PHE A 219 -9.49 11.55 5.49
C PHE A 219 -7.97 11.35 5.56
N ASP A 220 -7.48 10.70 6.60
CA ASP A 220 -6.06 10.33 6.75
C ASP A 220 -5.59 9.43 5.60
N LEU A 221 -6.43 8.51 5.11
CA LEU A 221 -6.13 7.74 3.91
C LEU A 221 -6.06 8.63 2.67
N LEU A 222 -6.93 9.63 2.56
CA LEU A 222 -6.90 10.56 1.43
C LEU A 222 -5.58 11.35 1.40
N GLU A 223 -5.06 11.73 2.58
CA GLU A 223 -3.76 12.40 2.72
C GLU A 223 -2.57 11.53 2.31
N THR A 224 -2.70 10.19 2.32
CA THR A 224 -1.64 9.33 1.80
C THR A 224 -1.73 9.10 0.30
N LEU A 225 -2.88 9.39 -0.31
CA LEU A 225 -3.10 9.35 -1.75
C LEU A 225 -2.75 10.69 -2.41
N LEU A 226 -2.92 11.80 -1.69
CA LEU A 226 -2.76 13.17 -2.19
C LEU A 226 -1.88 13.99 -1.24
N PRO A 227 -0.99 14.86 -1.76
CA PRO A 227 -0.15 15.73 -0.93
C PRO A 227 -0.96 16.90 -0.34
N LEU A 228 -1.91 16.61 0.56
CA LEU A 228 -2.82 17.61 1.17
C LEU A 228 -2.16 18.48 2.24
N ASN A 229 -0.88 18.21 2.58
CA ASN A 229 -0.03 18.99 3.48
C ASN A 229 -0.58 19.21 4.91
N GLY A 230 -1.28 18.22 5.48
CA GLY A 230 -1.74 18.28 6.87
C GLY A 230 -2.88 19.28 7.10
N LYS A 231 -3.72 19.49 6.08
CA LYS A 231 -4.91 20.35 6.19
C LYS A 231 -6.03 19.59 6.90
N GLU A 232 -6.80 20.28 7.73
CA GLU A 232 -8.03 19.73 8.29
C GLU A 232 -9.08 19.47 7.19
N PRO A 233 -9.93 18.42 7.29
CA PRO A 233 -10.95 18.10 6.28
C PRO A 233 -11.89 19.28 5.98
N SER A 234 -12.25 20.02 7.02
CA SER A 234 -13.13 21.20 6.95
C SER A 234 -12.48 22.40 6.23
N LEU A 235 -11.17 22.37 6.04
CA LEU A 235 -10.36 23.44 5.44
C LEU A 235 -9.93 23.13 4.00
N LEU A 236 -10.38 22.01 3.40
CA LEU A 236 -10.07 21.72 2.00
C LEU A 236 -10.70 22.75 1.07
N SER A 237 -9.84 23.40 0.30
CA SER A 237 -10.21 24.39 -0.71
C SER A 237 -10.88 23.72 -1.91
N ASN A 238 -11.51 24.53 -2.77
CA ASN A 238 -12.00 24.02 -4.05
C ASN A 238 -10.88 23.45 -4.92
N ALA A 239 -9.64 23.97 -4.81
CA ALA A 239 -8.49 23.43 -5.52
C ALA A 239 -8.14 22.02 -5.03
N ASP A 240 -8.12 21.80 -3.71
CA ASP A 240 -7.84 20.48 -3.12
C ASP A 240 -8.91 19.44 -3.55
N LYS A 241 -10.18 19.85 -3.59
CA LYS A 241 -11.28 19.00 -4.08
C LYS A 241 -11.10 18.63 -5.56
N GLN A 242 -10.70 19.58 -6.40
CA GLN A 242 -10.42 19.33 -7.82
C GLN A 242 -9.21 18.42 -8.01
N GLU A 243 -8.18 18.54 -7.17
CA GLU A 243 -7.02 17.64 -7.20
C GLU A 243 -7.41 16.21 -6.84
N ALA A 244 -8.27 16.02 -5.82
CA ALA A 244 -8.81 14.71 -5.49
C ALA A 244 -9.62 14.11 -6.64
N ILE A 245 -10.50 14.88 -7.26
CA ILE A 245 -11.25 14.45 -8.45
C ILE A 245 -10.28 14.03 -9.55
N ALA A 246 -9.31 14.87 -9.89
CA ALA A 246 -8.32 14.61 -10.93
C ALA A 246 -7.51 13.34 -10.66
N PHE A 247 -7.10 13.12 -9.42
CA PHE A 247 -6.40 11.91 -8.99
C PHE A 247 -7.22 10.65 -9.28
N PHE A 248 -8.47 10.62 -8.84
CA PHE A 248 -9.33 9.47 -9.01
C PHE A 248 -9.76 9.27 -10.46
N THR A 249 -10.13 10.32 -11.20
CA THR A 249 -10.48 10.18 -12.64
C THR A 249 -9.30 9.74 -13.52
N LYS A 250 -8.06 10.01 -13.09
CA LYS A 250 -6.86 9.57 -13.80
C LYS A 250 -6.51 8.11 -13.52
N ARG A 251 -6.80 7.63 -12.31
CA ARG A 251 -6.45 6.28 -11.84
C ARG A 251 -7.61 5.30 -11.85
N ILE A 252 -8.83 5.77 -12.04
CA ILE A 252 -10.02 4.94 -12.22
C ILE A 252 -10.52 5.23 -13.63
N THR A 253 -10.29 4.27 -14.53
CA THR A 253 -10.72 4.39 -15.93
C THR A 253 -11.95 3.54 -16.16
N VAL A 254 -12.88 4.07 -16.95
CA VAL A 254 -14.16 3.42 -17.23
C VAL A 254 -14.32 3.32 -18.74
N THR A 255 -14.68 2.13 -19.21
CA THR A 255 -14.99 1.85 -20.61
C THR A 255 -16.43 1.38 -20.69
N ALA A 256 -17.24 2.03 -21.53
CA ALA A 256 -18.62 1.65 -21.82
C ALA A 256 -18.75 1.27 -23.29
N ASN A 257 -19.32 0.10 -23.60
CA ASN A 257 -19.47 -0.41 -24.96
C ASN A 257 -18.15 -0.43 -25.77
N GLY A 258 -17.04 -0.71 -25.09
CA GLY A 258 -15.70 -0.74 -25.70
C GLY A 258 -15.10 0.63 -26.02
N GLN A 259 -15.72 1.73 -25.57
CA GLN A 259 -15.20 3.09 -25.71
C GLN A 259 -14.95 3.73 -24.34
N PRO A 260 -13.90 4.56 -24.16
CA PRO A 260 -13.70 5.30 -22.92
C PRO A 260 -14.94 6.12 -22.56
N ALA A 261 -15.46 5.93 -21.35
CA ALA A 261 -16.60 6.67 -20.86
C ALA A 261 -16.20 8.12 -20.58
N VAL A 262 -17.06 9.07 -20.98
CA VAL A 262 -16.78 10.49 -20.79
C VAL A 262 -17.22 10.90 -19.39
N PHE A 263 -16.27 11.36 -18.59
CA PHE A 263 -16.54 11.95 -17.28
C PHE A 263 -17.43 13.18 -17.44
N SER A 264 -18.52 13.26 -16.68
CA SER A 264 -19.48 14.38 -16.77
C SER A 264 -19.51 15.24 -15.53
N SER A 265 -19.61 14.62 -14.35
CA SER A 265 -19.71 15.37 -13.09
C SER A 265 -19.09 14.61 -11.94
N SER A 266 -18.70 15.38 -10.92
CA SER A 266 -18.20 14.85 -9.66
C SER A 266 -18.75 15.64 -8.48
N ARG A 267 -18.72 15.01 -7.32
CA ARG A 267 -19.01 15.64 -6.04
C ARG A 267 -18.02 15.13 -5.00
N VAL A 268 -17.38 16.05 -4.28
CA VAL A 268 -16.65 15.74 -3.05
C VAL A 268 -17.51 16.21 -1.88
N ALA A 269 -17.88 15.29 -1.00
CA ALA A 269 -18.65 15.56 0.20
C ALA A 269 -17.91 15.02 1.43
N PHE A 270 -17.96 15.78 2.52
CA PHE A 270 -17.54 15.31 3.84
C PHE A 270 -18.81 15.00 4.60
N GLU A 271 -18.97 13.76 5.05
CA GLU A 271 -20.13 13.40 5.86
C GLU A 271 -19.92 13.96 7.25
N ALA A 272 -20.51 15.13 7.54
CA ALA A 272 -20.61 15.59 8.91
C ALA A 272 -21.26 14.48 9.73
N GLN A 273 -20.59 14.01 10.81
CA GLN A 273 -21.23 13.12 11.76
C GLN A 273 -22.59 13.73 12.12
N GLN A 274 -23.65 12.92 12.07
CA GLN A 274 -24.86 13.26 12.81
C GLN A 274 -24.41 13.53 14.24
N GLN A 275 -24.56 14.76 14.72
CA GLN A 275 -24.25 15.10 16.10
C GLN A 275 -25.06 14.15 16.99
N HIS A 276 -24.37 13.22 17.66
CA HIS A 276 -24.98 12.51 18.77
C HIS A 276 -25.38 13.56 19.82
N PRO A 277 -26.59 13.49 20.40
CA PRO A 277 -27.09 14.49 21.34
C PRO A 277 -26.20 14.65 22.60
N ASP A 278 -25.27 13.72 22.84
CA ASP A 278 -24.31 13.74 23.96
C ASP A 278 -23.00 14.51 23.65
N SER A 279 -22.91 15.22 22.52
CA SER A 279 -21.68 15.92 22.08
C SER A 279 -21.53 17.36 22.60
N GLU A 280 -22.39 17.82 23.51
CA GLU A 280 -22.21 19.09 24.23
C GLU A 280 -21.03 18.99 25.20
N GLY A 281 -19.83 19.38 24.73
CA GLY A 281 -18.64 19.52 25.59
C GLY A 281 -17.30 19.26 24.91
N LEU A 282 -17.27 18.78 23.66
CA LEU A 282 -16.01 18.57 22.95
C LEU A 282 -15.50 19.89 22.34
N ALA A 283 -14.22 20.20 22.58
CA ALA A 283 -13.57 21.40 22.06
C ALA A 283 -13.57 21.42 20.52
N PRO A 284 -13.69 22.61 19.88
CA PRO A 284 -13.58 22.73 18.43
C PRO A 284 -12.18 22.28 17.98
N GLY A 285 -12.11 21.28 17.10
CA GLY A 285 -10.84 20.77 16.55
C GLY A 285 -10.57 19.28 16.78
N THR A 286 -11.52 18.52 17.32
CA THR A 286 -11.40 17.05 17.45
C THR A 286 -12.44 16.35 16.58
N LEU A 287 -12.19 16.20 15.28
CA LEU A 287 -12.95 15.26 14.43
C LEU A 287 -11.98 14.46 13.54
N PRO A 288 -11.30 13.43 14.10
CA PRO A 288 -10.35 12.60 13.34
C PRO A 288 -11.01 11.66 12.33
N ASP A 289 -12.32 11.40 12.40
CA ASP A 289 -12.95 10.25 11.72
C ASP A 289 -14.01 10.64 10.67
N THR A 290 -13.92 11.83 10.05
CA THR A 290 -14.91 12.20 9.01
C THR A 290 -14.54 11.57 7.66
N PRO A 291 -15.33 10.61 7.13
CA PRO A 291 -15.04 10.04 5.83
C PRO A 291 -15.29 11.04 4.71
N VAL A 292 -14.45 10.98 3.70
CA VAL A 292 -14.58 11.73 2.45
C VAL A 292 -15.27 10.84 1.44
N ARG A 293 -16.37 11.34 0.88
CA ARG A 293 -17.07 10.73 -0.23
C ARG A 293 -16.73 11.46 -1.52
N ILE A 294 -16.23 10.72 -2.50
CA ILE A 294 -15.94 11.20 -3.85
C ILE A 294 -16.86 10.45 -4.80
N SER A 295 -17.84 11.16 -5.35
CA SER A 295 -18.78 10.63 -6.34
C SER A 295 -18.33 11.03 -7.74
N LEU A 296 -18.25 10.07 -8.66
CA LEU A 296 -17.93 10.28 -10.07
C LEU A 296 -19.09 9.74 -10.92
N PHE A 297 -19.48 10.47 -11.97
CA PHE A 297 -20.56 10.06 -12.86
C PHE A 297 -20.16 10.14 -14.34
N TYR A 298 -20.46 9.05 -15.04
CA TYR A 298 -20.20 8.83 -16.45
C TYR A 298 -21.54 8.48 -17.14
N PRO A 299 -22.20 9.44 -17.80
CA PRO A 299 -23.51 9.23 -18.40
C PRO A 299 -23.45 8.25 -19.58
N ALA A 300 -24.49 7.43 -19.72
CA ALA A 300 -24.67 6.59 -20.89
C ALA A 300 -25.04 7.44 -22.11
N THR A 301 -24.28 7.31 -23.20
CA THR A 301 -24.61 7.92 -24.51
C THR A 301 -25.44 6.98 -25.40
N SER A 302 -25.53 5.70 -25.01
CA SER A 302 -26.28 4.63 -25.66
C SER A 302 -26.58 3.54 -24.63
N PRO A 303 -27.55 2.63 -24.87
CA PRO A 303 -27.79 1.50 -23.97
C PRO A 303 -26.50 0.72 -23.68
N LEU A 304 -26.22 0.50 -22.39
CA LEU A 304 -25.01 -0.19 -21.95
C LEU A 304 -25.16 -1.70 -22.21
N ALA A 305 -24.26 -2.23 -23.04
CA ALA A 305 -24.12 -3.66 -23.33
C ALA A 305 -22.87 -4.26 -22.68
N SER A 306 -21.84 -3.44 -22.44
CA SER A 306 -20.67 -3.81 -21.64
C SER A 306 -20.11 -2.63 -20.88
N VAL A 307 -19.54 -2.91 -19.71
CA VAL A 307 -18.81 -1.94 -18.88
C VAL A 307 -17.54 -2.60 -18.36
N SER A 308 -16.43 -1.89 -18.41
CA SER A 308 -15.20 -2.25 -17.71
C SER A 308 -14.75 -1.08 -16.83
N VAL A 309 -14.35 -1.38 -15.60
CA VAL A 309 -13.77 -0.46 -14.65
C VAL A 309 -12.39 -0.96 -14.32
N ASN A 310 -11.36 -0.15 -14.59
CA ASN A 310 -9.99 -0.41 -14.20
C ASN A 310 -9.58 0.57 -13.10
N TRP A 311 -9.06 0.02 -12.00
CA TRP A 311 -8.70 0.70 -10.77
C TRP A 311 -7.19 0.66 -10.54
N GLU A 312 -6.57 1.82 -10.39
CA GLU A 312 -5.14 2.00 -10.11
C GLU A 312 -4.86 2.92 -8.91
N ALA A 313 -5.89 3.27 -8.14
CA ALA A 313 -5.77 4.12 -6.95
C ALA A 313 -5.26 3.32 -5.74
N PHE A 314 -4.07 2.72 -5.88
CA PHE A 314 -3.41 1.95 -4.82
C PHE A 314 -2.21 2.70 -4.22
N ASN A 315 -2.03 2.57 -2.91
CA ASN A 315 -0.80 2.97 -2.24
C ASN A 315 -0.48 2.00 -1.09
N TRP A 316 0.44 2.39 -0.20
CA TRP A 316 0.85 1.56 0.91
C TRP A 316 -0.24 1.34 1.98
N GLN A 317 -1.26 2.21 2.06
CA GLN A 317 -2.41 2.10 2.96
C GLN A 317 -3.70 1.60 2.26
N ALA A 318 -3.86 1.88 0.97
CA ALA A 318 -4.98 1.45 0.13
C ALA A 318 -4.51 0.35 -0.84
N ARG A 319 -4.40 -0.87 -0.32
CA ARG A 319 -3.85 -2.02 -1.06
C ARG A 319 -4.90 -2.77 -1.83
N THR A 320 -6.05 -2.92 -1.21
CA THR A 320 -7.25 -3.49 -1.83
C THR A 320 -8.43 -2.58 -1.62
N TRP A 321 -9.36 -2.62 -2.57
CA TRP A 321 -10.64 -1.93 -2.48
C TRP A 321 -11.75 -2.95 -2.71
N THR A 322 -12.57 -3.20 -1.69
CA THR A 322 -13.78 -3.99 -1.85
C THR A 322 -14.85 -3.10 -2.48
N ALA A 323 -15.26 -3.46 -3.68
CA ALA A 323 -16.31 -2.82 -4.42
C ALA A 323 -17.63 -3.58 -4.31
N GLU A 324 -18.66 -2.91 -3.82
CA GLU A 324 -20.04 -3.31 -4.04
C GLU A 324 -20.49 -2.84 -5.42
N ILE A 325 -20.82 -3.78 -6.30
CA ILE A 325 -21.20 -3.48 -7.67
C ILE A 325 -22.67 -3.80 -7.85
N GLU A 326 -23.44 -2.81 -8.28
CA GLU A 326 -24.86 -2.96 -8.59
C GLU A 326 -25.10 -2.72 -10.08
N VAL A 327 -25.49 -3.77 -10.80
CA VAL A 327 -25.72 -3.73 -12.25
C VAL A 327 -27.18 -4.02 -12.54
N PHE A 328 -27.91 -3.00 -13.02
CA PHE A 328 -29.35 -3.06 -13.27
C PHE A 328 -30.14 -3.70 -12.11
N GLY A 329 -29.82 -3.30 -10.87
CA GLY A 329 -30.45 -3.79 -9.63
C GLY A 329 -29.91 -5.12 -9.09
N LYS A 330 -28.95 -5.76 -9.76
CA LYS A 330 -28.28 -6.98 -9.28
C LYS A 330 -26.98 -6.62 -8.57
N LYS A 331 -26.81 -7.08 -7.34
CA LYS A 331 -25.62 -6.82 -6.53
C LYS A 331 -24.59 -7.95 -6.66
N GLU A 332 -23.33 -7.58 -6.72
CA GLU A 332 -22.18 -8.45 -6.60
C GLU A 332 -21.03 -7.73 -5.88
N SER A 333 -20.03 -8.49 -5.46
CA SER A 333 -18.83 -7.96 -4.82
C SER A 333 -17.63 -8.23 -5.70
N HIS A 334 -16.73 -7.26 -5.77
CA HIS A 334 -15.43 -7.40 -6.43
C HIS A 334 -14.35 -6.81 -5.54
N THR A 335 -13.16 -7.39 -5.53
CA THR A 335 -12.02 -6.81 -4.82
C THR A 335 -11.00 -6.34 -5.84
N PHE A 336 -10.83 -5.03 -5.95
CA PHE A 336 -9.76 -4.45 -6.75
C PHE A 336 -8.44 -4.58 -5.99
N SER A 337 -7.42 -5.10 -6.67
CA SER A 337 -6.04 -5.13 -6.21
C SER A 337 -5.10 -4.86 -7.39
N ARG A 338 -3.80 -4.70 -7.14
CA ARG A 338 -2.83 -4.54 -8.24
C ARG A 338 -2.80 -5.74 -9.20
N TYR A 339 -3.22 -6.92 -8.73
CA TYR A 339 -3.27 -8.17 -9.51
C TYR A 339 -4.60 -8.36 -10.23
N ARG A 340 -5.66 -7.75 -9.70
CA ARG A 340 -6.99 -7.70 -10.29
C ARG A 340 -7.51 -6.26 -10.31
N PRO A 341 -6.93 -5.40 -11.16
CA PRO A 341 -7.33 -4.00 -11.22
C PRO A 341 -8.63 -3.82 -12.00
N GLU A 342 -9.08 -4.83 -12.76
CA GLU A 342 -10.22 -4.72 -13.66
C GLU A 342 -11.43 -5.52 -13.18
N TYR A 343 -12.58 -4.84 -13.20
CA TYR A 343 -13.91 -5.44 -13.20
C TYR A 343 -14.54 -5.27 -14.58
N ALA A 344 -15.15 -6.33 -15.11
CA ALA A 344 -15.83 -6.29 -16.38
C ALA A 344 -17.23 -6.93 -16.29
N TRP A 345 -18.21 -6.23 -16.85
CA TRP A 345 -19.58 -6.67 -17.00
C TRP A 345 -19.99 -6.67 -18.48
N LYS A 346 -20.83 -7.64 -18.86
CA LYS A 346 -21.43 -7.74 -20.17
C LYS A 346 -22.86 -8.30 -20.05
N ARG A 347 -23.78 -7.71 -20.82
CA ARG A 347 -25.18 -8.13 -20.88
C ARG A 347 -25.36 -9.42 -21.68
#